data_AF-A0A925K102-F1
#
_entry.id   AF-A0A925K102-F1
#
_cell.length_a   1.000
_cell.length_b   1.000
_cell.length_c   1.000
_cell.angle_alpha   90.00
_cell.angle_beta   90.00
_cell.angle_gamma   90.00
#
_symmetry.space_group_name_H-M   'P 1'
#
loop_
_entity.id
_entity.type
_entity.pdbx_description
1 polymer ?
#
loop_
_entity_poly.entity_id
_entity_poly.type
_entity_poly.pdbx_seq_one_letter_code
_entity_poly.pdbx_strand_id
1 'polypeptide(L)' 'LAMSTLCPGGKERMRRLMEVVRHGRVDLTPLLTHTFSLDEIKEAYDLFGKRAEGVIKVAIKP' A
#
# COMPACT_ATOMS: atom_id res chain seq x y z
N LEU A 1 21.66 -9.40 -6.50
CA LEU A 1 21.01 -10.64 -5.98
C LEU A 1 20.21 -10.30 -4.73
N ALA A 2 19.03 -9.69 -4.86
CA ALA A 2 18.13 -9.47 -3.72
C ALA A 2 17.22 -10.71 -3.61
N MET A 3 17.53 -11.61 -2.67
CA MET A 3 16.69 -12.77 -2.37
C MET A 3 15.33 -12.28 -1.87
N SER A 4 14.30 -12.42 -2.69
CA SER A 4 12.90 -12.14 -2.37
C SER A 4 12.22 -13.28 -1.59
N THR A 5 12.98 -14.11 -0.86
CA THR A 5 12.41 -15.27 -0.14
C THR A 5 11.44 -14.88 0.96
N LEU A 6 11.61 -13.71 1.58
CA LEU A 6 10.71 -13.19 2.62
C LEU A 6 9.40 -12.65 2.02
N CYS A 7 9.46 -12.11 0.80
CA CYS A 7 8.34 -11.53 0.09
C CYS A 7 8.33 -11.98 -1.37
N PRO A 8 7.98 -13.26 -1.66
CA PRO A 8 7.92 -13.76 -3.03
C PRO A 8 7.05 -12.87 -3.92
N GLY A 9 7.52 -12.45 -5.09
CA GLY A 9 6.73 -11.66 -6.04
C GLY A 9 5.90 -12.52 -7.00
N GLY A 10 5.40 -11.91 -8.07
CA GLY A 10 4.89 -12.61 -9.25
C GLY A 10 3.36 -12.73 -9.34
N LYS A 11 2.88 -12.97 -10.56
CA LYS A 11 1.45 -13.00 -10.93
C LYS A 11 0.66 -14.01 -10.10
N GLU A 12 1.21 -15.21 -9.90
CA GLU A 12 0.50 -16.28 -9.19
C GLU A 12 0.33 -15.97 -7.70
N ARG A 13 1.33 -15.37 -7.05
CA ARG A 13 1.16 -14.92 -5.65
C ARG A 13 0.13 -13.80 -5.57
N MET A 14 0.21 -12.82 -6.47
CA MET A 14 -0.74 -11.70 -6.47
C MET A 14 -2.18 -12.19 -6.66
N ARG A 15 -2.42 -13.11 -7.60
CA ARG A 15 -3.73 -13.73 -7.81
C ARG A 15 -4.30 -14.31 -6.52
N ARG A 16 -3.50 -15.07 -5.76
CA ARG A 16 -3.93 -15.66 -4.48
C ARG A 16 -4.26 -14.60 -3.42
N LEU A 17 -3.44 -13.55 -3.32
CA LEU A 17 -3.68 -12.46 -2.38
C LEU A 17 -4.97 -11.69 -2.73
N MET A 18 -5.21 -11.44 -4.02
CA MET A 18 -6.45 -10.79 -4.46
C MET A 18 -7.69 -11.62 -4.13
N GLU A 19 -7.63 -12.96 -4.23
CA GLU A 19 -8.74 -13.82 -3.82
C GLU A 19 -9.05 -13.72 -2.31
N VAL A 20 -8.03 -13.57 -1.45
CA VAL A 20 -8.22 -13.38 -0.01
C VAL A 20 -8.98 -12.07 0.27
N VAL A 21 -8.60 -10.99 -0.40
CA VAL A 21 -9.28 -9.68 -0.29
C VAL A 21 -10.70 -9.76 -0.86
N ARG A 22 -10.87 -10.36 -2.05
CA ARG A 22 -12.16 -10.49 -2.74
C ARG A 22 -13.19 -11.26 -1.91
N HIS A 23 -12.75 -12.27 -1.16
CA HIS A 23 -13.59 -13.04 -0.26
C HIS A 23 -13.80 -12.39 1.12
N GLY A 24 -13.30 -11.17 1.35
CA GLY A 24 -13.46 -10.45 2.61
C GLY A 24 -12.74 -11.10 3.79
N ARG A 25 -11.75 -11.97 3.54
CA ARG A 25 -10.98 -12.63 4.61
C ARG A 25 -10.04 -11.67 5.35
N VAL A 26 -9.71 -10.55 4.70
CA VAL A 26 -8.91 -9.46 5.26
C VAL A 26 -9.43 -8.14 4.69
N ASP A 27 -9.71 -7.17 5.57
CA ASP A 27 -9.93 -5.78 5.17
C ASP A 27 -8.61 -4.99 5.29
N LEU A 28 -8.13 -4.49 4.16
CA LEU A 28 -6.90 -3.70 4.06
C LEU A 28 -7.17 -2.19 4.01
N THR A 29 -8.45 -1.79 3.96
CA THR A 29 -8.86 -0.38 3.92
C THR A 29 -8.27 0.43 5.07
N PRO A 30 -8.21 -0.06 6.33
CA PRO A 30 -7.65 0.70 7.44
C PRO A 30 -6.15 1.01 7.31
N LEU A 31 -5.42 0.31 6.43
CA LEU A 31 -4.01 0.62 6.19
C LEU A 31 -3.84 1.94 5.44
N LEU A 32 -4.82 2.33 4.61
CA LEU A 32 -4.82 3.57 3.83
C LEU A 32 -5.22 4.76 4.70
N THR A 33 -4.29 5.24 5.52
CA THR A 33 -4.51 6.33 6.48
C THR A 33 -4.70 7.70 5.83
N HIS A 34 -4.09 7.94 4.66
CA HIS A 34 -4.13 9.23 3.99
C HIS A 34 -4.31 9.04 2.48
N THR A 35 -5.05 9.95 1.85
CA THR A 35 -5.24 9.97 0.39
C THR A 35 -4.99 11.38 -0.13
N PHE A 36 -4.22 11.48 -1.20
CA PHE A 36 -3.93 12.74 -1.90
C PHE A 36 -4.30 12.63 -3.37
N SER A 37 -4.50 13.78 -4.02
CA SER A 37 -4.54 13.86 -5.48
C SER A 37 -3.14 13.73 -6.09
N LEU A 38 -3.06 13.47 -7.40
CA LEU A 38 -1.79 13.42 -8.12
C LEU A 38 -1.05 14.78 -8.10
N ASP A 39 -1.80 15.88 -8.07
CA ASP A 39 -1.25 17.23 -7.99
C ASP A 39 -0.54 17.49 -6.64
N GLU A 40 -0.95 16.80 -5.58
CA GLU A 40 -0.41 16.90 -4.22
C GLU A 40 0.65 15.82 -3.91
N ILE A 41 1.25 15.22 -4.95
CA ILE A 41 2.17 14.10 -4.77
C ILE A 41 3.40 14.46 -3.92
N LYS A 42 3.85 15.72 -3.95
CA LYS A 42 5.00 16.17 -3.15
C LYS A 42 4.68 16.17 -1.67
N GLU A 43 3.52 16.70 -1.31
CA GLU A 43 3.00 16.76 0.05
C GLU A 43 2.80 15.34 0.61
N ALA A 44 2.30 14.42 -0.24
CA ALA A 44 2.17 13.01 0.11
C ALA A 44 3.53 12.35 0.43
N TYR A 45 4.56 12.64 -0.37
CA TYR A 45 5.92 12.15 -0.11
C TYR A 45 6.52 12.73 1.17
N ASP A 46 6.34 14.03 1.41
CA ASP A 46 6.83 14.69 2.62
C ASP A 46 6.20 14.12 3.89
N LEU A 47 4.88 13.93 3.88
CA LEU A 47 4.13 13.35 5.01
C LEU A 47 4.59 11.91 5.29
N PHE A 48 4.74 11.09 4.26
CA PHE A 48 5.21 9.71 4.41
C PHE A 48 6.69 9.64 4.86
N GLY A 49 7.54 10.49 4.29
CA GLY A 49 8.98 10.53 4.59
C GLY A 49 9.28 10.97 6.02
N LYS A 50 8.51 11.93 6.55
CA LYS A 50 8.64 12.39 7.94
C LYS A 50 8.12 11.39 8.97
N ARG A 51 7.46 10.30 8.54
CA ARG A 51 6.76 9.34 9.42
C ARG A 51 5.92 10.07 10.47
N ALA A 52 5.14 11.04 10.00
CA ALA A 52 4.26 11.81 10.87
C ALA A 52 3.34 10.87 11.66
N GLU A 53 2.88 11.34 12.82
CA GLU A 53 2.02 10.55 13.69
C GLU A 53 0.78 10.03 12.94
N GLY A 54 0.45 8.75 13.12
CA GLY A 54 -0.70 8.12 12.49
C GLY A 54 -0.55 7.73 11.02
N VAL A 55 0.61 7.96 10.39
CA VAL A 55 0.84 7.56 8.98
C VAL A 55 1.20 6.08 8.88
N ILE A 56 0.38 5.31 8.15
CA ILE A 56 0.65 3.89 7.84
C ILE A 56 0.87 3.71 6.33
N LYS A 57 -0.12 4.06 5.52
CA LYS A 57 -0.04 4.03 4.05
C LYS A 57 -0.72 5.26 3.48
N VAL A 58 -0.11 5.79 2.43
CA VAL A 58 -0.62 6.90 1.63
C VAL A 58 -1.06 6.38 0.27
N ALA A 59 -2.26 6.75 -0.17
CA ALA A 59 -2.78 6.49 -1.51
C ALA A 59 -2.76 7.77 -2.35
N ILE A 60 -2.37 7.65 -3.62
CA ILE A 60 -2.48 8.73 -4.60
C ILE A 60 -3.62 8.38 -5.56
N LYS A 61 -4.55 9.32 -5.75
CA LYS A 61 -5.62 9.21 -6.74
C LYS A 61 -5.27 10.05 -7.97
N PRO A 62 -5.54 9.55 -9.20
CA PRO A 62 -5.33 10.31 -10.43
C PRO A 62 -6.10 11.62 -10.45
#